data_AF-A0AAD9GL01-F1
#
_entry.id   AF-A0AAD9GL01-F1
#
_cell.length_a   1.000
_cell.length_b   1.000
_cell.length_c   1.000
_cell.angle_alpha   90.00
_cell.angle_beta   90.00
_cell.angle_gamma   90.00
#
_symmetry.space_group_name_H-M   'P 1'
#
loop_
_entity.id
_entity.type
_entity.pdbx_description
1 polymer ?
#
loop_
_entity_poly.entity_id
_entity_poly.type
_entity_poly.pdbx_seq_one_letter_code
_entity_poly.pdbx_strand_id
1 'polypeptide(L)'
;MSESDDGELTADIVELTEGWSLCNDDMYRIANQLVSLAFANKYFGADSNRQNLLRVCEAFYQELCALGDQVELRPNFDYERVYQLLIKILNSSSDAQDSEDVLVEEDKSTLFAICPISRRPITHPVSQRFSHGDDSCDHVFDHASITDLIRSSKGTNVNCPVAG
;
A
#
# COMPACT_ATOMS: atom_id res chain seq x y z
N MET A 1 -4.92 59.47 -17.96
CA MET A 1 -5.16 58.20 -18.67
C MET A 1 -3.98 57.30 -18.39
N SER A 2 -4.02 56.56 -17.28
CA SER A 2 -2.94 55.67 -16.84
C SER A 2 -3.47 54.51 -15.97
N GLU A 3 -4.75 54.15 -16.14
CA GLU A 3 -5.41 53.09 -15.36
C GLU A 3 -5.43 51.74 -16.10
N SER A 4 -4.89 51.67 -17.32
CA SER A 4 -4.90 50.45 -18.16
C SER A 4 -3.67 49.56 -17.99
N ASP A 5 -2.52 50.12 -17.60
CA ASP A 5 -1.23 49.42 -17.56
C ASP A 5 -1.09 48.55 -16.30
N ASP A 6 -1.58 49.03 -15.15
CA ASP A 6 -1.54 48.29 -13.88
C ASP A 6 -2.47 47.06 -13.88
N GLY A 7 -3.61 47.14 -14.57
CA GLY A 7 -4.57 46.03 -14.67
C GLY A 7 -4.03 44.84 -15.47
N GLU A 8 -3.31 45.12 -16.55
CA GLU A 8 -2.70 44.10 -17.42
C GLU A 8 -1.52 43.41 -16.70
N LEU A 9 -0.67 44.18 -16.02
CA LEU A 9 0.43 43.66 -15.20
C LEU A 9 -0.04 42.77 -14.05
N THR A 10 -1.15 43.12 -13.39
CA THR A 10 -1.71 42.27 -12.32
C THR A 10 -2.31 40.97 -12.84
N ALA A 11 -2.89 40.96 -14.04
CA ALA A 11 -3.42 39.75 -14.66
C ALA A 11 -2.29 38.78 -15.05
N ASP A 12 -1.21 39.31 -15.64
CA ASP A 12 -0.03 38.52 -16.02
C ASP A 12 0.64 37.87 -14.81
N ILE A 13 0.77 38.60 -13.69
CA ILE A 13 1.34 38.06 -12.44
C ILE A 13 0.47 36.92 -11.89
N VAL A 14 -0.86 37.05 -11.95
CA VAL A 14 -1.78 36.00 -11.51
C VAL A 14 -1.64 34.76 -12.38
N GLU A 15 -1.63 34.92 -13.71
CA GLU A 15 -1.48 33.80 -14.65
C GLU A 15 -0.14 33.05 -14.45
N LEU A 16 0.96 33.80 -14.27
CA LEU A 16 2.27 33.21 -13.99
C LEU A 16 2.28 32.43 -12.66
N THR A 17 1.59 32.95 -11.64
CA THR A 17 1.50 32.30 -10.32
C THR A 17 0.65 31.02 -10.40
N GLU A 18 -0.48 31.05 -11.11
CA GLU A 18 -1.31 29.87 -11.33
C GLU A 18 -0.56 28.80 -12.15
N GLY A 19 0.15 29.22 -13.21
CA GLY A 19 1.00 28.33 -14.00
C GLY A 19 2.08 27.67 -13.16
N TRP A 20 2.72 28.42 -12.26
CA TRP A 20 3.73 27.87 -11.35
C TRP A 20 3.16 26.84 -10.37
N SER A 21 1.97 27.11 -9.82
CA SER A 21 1.30 26.18 -8.91
C SER A 21 0.95 24.86 -9.62
N LEU A 22 0.47 24.93 -10.87
CA LEU A 22 0.22 23.75 -11.70
C LEU A 22 1.50 22.93 -11.95
N CYS A 23 2.62 23.61 -12.25
CA CYS A 23 3.91 22.93 -12.39
C CYS A 23 4.33 22.21 -11.10
N ASN A 24 4.09 22.80 -9.93
CA ASN A 24 4.36 22.16 -8.64
C ASN A 24 3.48 20.94 -8.37
N ASP A 25 2.21 20.98 -8.77
CA ASP A 25 1.32 19.82 -8.72
C ASP A 25 1.81 18.69 -9.64
N ASP A 26 2.29 19.04 -10.83
CA ASP A 26 2.79 18.05 -11.78
C ASP A 26 4.10 17.43 -11.31
N MET A 27 5.01 18.18 -10.68
CA MET A 27 6.22 17.62 -10.05
C MET A 27 5.85 16.56 -8.99
N TYR A 28 4.84 16.83 -8.16
CA TYR A 28 4.34 15.86 -7.19
C TYR A 28 3.73 14.62 -7.87
N ARG A 29 2.94 14.80 -8.93
CA ARG A 29 2.34 13.68 -9.67
C ARG A 29 3.40 12.80 -10.32
N ILE A 30 4.40 13.41 -10.97
CA ILE A 30 5.51 12.70 -11.62
C ILE A 30 6.24 11.85 -10.58
N ALA A 31 6.60 12.42 -9.41
CA ALA A 31 7.27 11.69 -8.35
C ALA A 31 6.47 10.44 -7.90
N ASN A 32 5.15 10.56 -7.72
CA ASN A 32 4.29 9.43 -7.37
C ASN A 32 4.14 8.39 -8.49
N GLN A 33 4.08 8.84 -9.74
CA GLN A 33 4.05 7.94 -10.90
C GLN A 33 5.33 7.15 -11.04
N LEU A 34 6.50 7.79 -10.82
CA LEU A 34 7.79 7.12 -10.81
C LEU A 34 7.83 6.02 -9.75
N VAL A 35 7.26 6.24 -8.55
CA VAL A 35 7.15 5.20 -7.51
C VAL A 35 6.32 4.03 -8.00
N SER A 36 5.15 4.31 -8.57
CA SER A 36 4.25 3.28 -9.10
C SER A 36 4.93 2.45 -10.20
N LEU A 37 5.65 3.11 -11.11
CA LEU A 37 6.42 2.46 -12.16
C LEU A 37 7.60 1.65 -11.63
N ALA A 38 8.28 2.13 -10.58
CA ALA A 38 9.40 1.43 -9.97
C ALA A 38 8.95 0.13 -9.30
N PHE A 39 7.82 0.16 -8.59
CA PHE A 39 7.21 -1.06 -8.06
C PHE A 39 6.73 -2.00 -9.16
N ALA A 40 6.05 -1.50 -10.19
CA ALA A 40 5.62 -2.33 -11.31
C ALA A 40 6.83 -2.98 -12.01
N ASN A 41 7.94 -2.25 -12.17
CA ASN A 41 9.16 -2.77 -12.76
C ASN A 41 9.85 -3.82 -11.85
N LYS A 42 9.84 -3.62 -10.53
CA LYS A 42 10.39 -4.59 -9.57
C LYS A 42 9.75 -5.98 -9.71
N TYR A 43 8.43 -6.04 -9.93
CA TYR A 43 7.70 -7.33 -9.99
C TYR A 43 7.49 -7.86 -11.41
N PHE A 44 7.36 -7.00 -12.41
CA PHE A 44 6.95 -7.38 -13.78
C PHE A 44 7.90 -6.89 -14.87
N GLY A 45 8.95 -6.15 -14.51
CA GLY A 45 9.81 -5.45 -15.45
C GLY A 45 11.04 -6.24 -15.91
N ALA A 46 11.51 -5.92 -17.11
CA ALA A 46 12.83 -6.34 -17.58
C ALA A 46 13.93 -5.40 -17.05
N ASP A 47 15.17 -5.89 -16.95
CA ASP A 47 16.31 -5.10 -16.49
C ASP A 47 16.58 -3.86 -17.38
N SER A 48 16.31 -3.95 -18.69
CA SER A 48 16.38 -2.81 -19.60
C SER A 48 15.40 -1.69 -19.22
N ASN A 49 14.18 -2.04 -18.81
CA ASN A 49 13.19 -1.08 -18.33
C ASN A 49 13.60 -0.49 -16.99
N ARG A 50 14.21 -1.30 -16.11
CA ARG A 50 14.75 -0.85 -14.81
C ARG A 50 15.82 0.22 -15.00
N GLN A 51 16.79 -0.03 -15.88
CA GLN A 51 17.87 0.93 -16.20
C GLN A 51 17.34 2.20 -16.84
N ASN A 52 16.33 2.10 -17.71
CA ASN A 52 15.69 3.28 -18.29
C ASN A 52 14.98 4.11 -17.20
N LEU A 53 14.23 3.45 -16.33
CA LEU A 53 13.49 4.10 -15.26
C LEU A 53 14.42 4.74 -14.23
N LEU A 54 15.54 4.09 -13.89
CA LEU A 54 16.57 4.65 -13.03
C LEU A 54 17.12 5.95 -13.59
N ARG A 55 17.49 5.98 -14.88
CA ARG A 55 17.98 7.19 -15.56
C ARG A 55 16.96 8.32 -15.54
N VAL A 56 15.69 8.01 -15.76
CA VAL A 56 14.60 9.01 -15.71
C VAL A 56 14.44 9.54 -14.28
N CYS A 57 14.50 8.67 -13.27
CA CYS A 57 14.43 9.09 -11.87
C CYS A 57 15.60 10.02 -11.52
N GLU A 58 16.83 9.61 -11.82
CA GLU A 58 18.02 10.43 -11.55
C GLU A 58 17.95 11.80 -12.22
N ALA A 59 17.56 11.86 -13.50
CA ALA A 59 17.41 13.13 -14.21
C ALA A 59 16.31 14.01 -13.59
N PHE A 60 15.14 13.45 -13.28
CA PHE A 60 14.05 14.20 -12.67
C PHE A 60 14.43 14.81 -11.32
N TYR A 61 15.06 14.03 -10.43
CA TYR A 61 15.47 14.54 -9.12
C TYR A 61 16.66 15.49 -9.19
N GLN A 62 17.53 15.36 -10.20
CA GLN A 62 18.58 16.34 -10.46
C GLN A 62 17.99 17.71 -10.83
N GLU A 63 17.01 17.74 -11.73
CA GLU A 63 16.29 18.97 -12.10
C GLU A 63 15.52 19.55 -10.90
N LEU A 64 14.86 18.69 -10.12
CA LEU A 64 14.12 19.11 -8.92
C LEU A 64 15.05 19.74 -7.87
N CYS A 65 16.24 19.16 -7.67
CA CYS A 65 17.27 19.75 -6.81
C CYS A 65 17.80 21.09 -7.35
N ALA A 66 17.89 21.25 -8.67
CA ALA A 66 18.32 22.50 -9.30
C ALA A 66 17.30 23.64 -9.10
N LEU A 67 16.01 23.32 -8.98
CA LEU A 67 14.95 24.29 -8.66
C LEU A 67 15.04 24.80 -7.21
N GLY A 68 15.54 23.98 -6.28
CA GLY A 68 15.78 24.38 -4.89
C GLY A 68 14.53 24.93 -4.20
N ASP A 69 14.64 26.15 -3.65
CA ASP A 69 13.58 26.82 -2.88
C ASP A 69 12.32 27.17 -3.71
N GLN A 70 12.39 27.01 -5.04
CA GLN A 70 11.22 27.22 -5.91
C GLN A 70 10.22 26.06 -5.78
N VAL A 71 10.66 24.87 -5.35
CA VAL A 71 9.78 23.72 -5.14
C VAL A 71 8.93 23.94 -3.89
N GLU A 72 7.62 23.92 -4.07
CA GLU A 72 6.66 24.11 -2.99
C GLU A 72 6.71 22.95 -1.99
N LEU A 73 6.83 23.31 -0.71
CA LEU A 73 6.78 22.35 0.39
C LEU A 73 5.38 21.77 0.54
N ARG A 74 5.30 20.45 0.72
CA ARG A 74 4.03 19.76 0.99
C ARG A 74 4.06 19.08 2.36
N PRO A 75 3.05 19.27 3.23
CA PRO A 75 3.09 18.78 4.61
C PRO A 75 3.28 17.26 4.77
N ASN A 76 2.81 16.47 3.80
CA ASN A 76 2.81 15.01 3.85
C ASN A 76 3.65 14.37 2.74
N PHE A 77 4.55 15.12 2.10
CA PHE A 77 5.34 14.62 0.99
C PHE A 77 6.76 15.14 1.04
N ASP A 78 7.72 14.23 0.95
CA ASP A 78 9.15 14.50 1.03
C ASP A 78 9.83 13.91 -0.21
N TYR A 79 10.27 14.79 -1.12
CA TYR A 79 10.92 14.40 -2.37
C TYR A 79 12.19 13.59 -2.14
N GLU A 80 13.00 13.94 -1.14
CA GLU A 80 14.25 13.24 -0.84
C GLU A 80 13.95 11.81 -0.37
N ARG A 81 12.96 11.65 0.50
CA ARG A 81 12.54 10.33 0.97
C ARG A 81 11.97 9.47 -0.15
N VAL A 82 11.23 10.06 -1.10
CA VAL A 82 10.74 9.36 -2.28
C VAL A 82 11.88 8.95 -3.20
N TYR A 83 12.87 9.82 -3.41
CA TYR A 83 14.05 9.50 -4.20
C TYR A 83 14.83 8.31 -3.61
N GLN A 84 15.09 8.33 -2.31
CA GLN A 84 15.77 7.23 -1.61
C GLN A 84 15.01 5.90 -1.77
N LEU A 85 13.68 5.93 -1.68
CA LEU A 85 12.84 4.75 -1.92
C LEU A 85 12.97 4.24 -3.36
N LEU A 86 12.91 5.14 -4.35
CA LEU A 86 13.05 4.80 -5.77
C LEU A 86 14.39 4.15 -6.07
N ILE A 87 15.48 4.75 -5.60
CA ILE A 87 16.83 4.22 -5.77
C ILE A 87 16.97 2.87 -5.10
N LYS A 88 16.42 2.68 -3.89
CA LYS A 88 16.42 1.39 -3.21
C LYS A 88 15.71 0.31 -4.03
N ILE A 89 14.53 0.61 -4.58
CA ILE A 89 13.74 -0.33 -5.39
C ILE A 89 14.45 -0.66 -6.72
N LEU A 90 15.01 0.34 -7.39
CA LEU A 90 15.57 0.20 -8.73
C LEU A 90 17.01 -0.33 -8.73
N ASN A 91 17.78 -0.16 -7.65
CA ASN A 91 19.14 -0.71 -7.54
C ASN A 91 19.19 -2.11 -6.93
N SER A 92 18.13 -2.56 -6.27
CA SER A 92 17.98 -3.98 -5.95
C SER A 92 17.70 -4.78 -7.24
N SER A 93 18.74 -5.24 -7.93
CA SER A 93 18.61 -6.17 -9.07
C SER A 93 19.26 -7.53 -8.80
N SER A 94 18.49 -8.57 -9.13
CA SER A 94 18.89 -9.91 -9.61
C SER A 94 19.32 -11.05 -8.66
N ASP A 95 19.90 -10.83 -7.47
CA ASP A 95 20.42 -11.98 -6.66
C ASP A 95 19.71 -12.20 -5.32
N ALA A 96 18.80 -11.32 -4.92
CA ALA A 96 17.88 -11.64 -3.84
C ALA A 96 16.72 -12.41 -4.45
N GLN A 97 16.87 -13.72 -4.44
CA GLN A 97 15.79 -14.70 -4.37
C GLN A 97 14.93 -14.46 -3.12
N ASP A 98 14.50 -13.22 -2.86
CA ASP A 98 13.32 -12.95 -2.06
C ASP A 98 12.14 -13.31 -2.96
N SER A 99 11.96 -14.64 -3.04
CA SER A 99 10.67 -15.29 -3.14
C SER A 99 9.78 -14.80 -2.00
N GLU A 100 9.47 -13.50 -1.95
CA GLU A 100 8.08 -13.15 -1.77
C GLU A 100 7.44 -13.43 -3.11
N ASP A 101 7.20 -14.72 -3.38
CA ASP A 101 5.90 -15.08 -3.90
C ASP A 101 4.93 -14.20 -3.11
N VAL A 102 4.34 -13.21 -3.77
CA VAL A 102 3.04 -12.73 -3.34
C VAL A 102 2.19 -13.98 -3.52
N LEU A 103 2.18 -14.82 -2.49
CA LEU A 103 1.12 -15.73 -2.19
C LEU A 103 -0.07 -14.78 -2.08
N VAL A 104 -0.70 -14.52 -3.23
CA VAL A 104 -2.08 -14.15 -3.29
C VAL A 104 -2.77 -15.38 -2.73
N GLU A 105 -2.76 -15.50 -1.40
CA GLU A 105 -3.83 -16.20 -0.73
C GLU A 105 -5.06 -15.43 -1.18
N GLU A 106 -5.81 -16.02 -2.10
CA GLU A 106 -7.16 -15.56 -2.44
C GLU A 106 -7.80 -15.15 -1.12
N ASP A 107 -8.13 -13.87 -1.01
CA ASP A 107 -8.72 -13.24 0.14
C ASP A 107 -9.47 -14.24 1.04
N LYS A 108 -8.76 -14.77 2.05
CA LYS A 108 -9.36 -15.63 3.09
C LYS A 108 -10.37 -14.84 3.93
N SER A 109 -10.66 -13.59 3.56
CA SER A 109 -11.75 -12.79 4.07
C SER A 109 -13.14 -13.35 3.68
N THR A 110 -13.24 -14.30 2.75
CA THR A 110 -14.48 -15.07 2.50
C THR A 110 -14.51 -16.48 3.12
N LEU A 111 -13.37 -17.06 3.52
CA LEU A 111 -13.33 -18.42 4.08
C LEU A 111 -13.95 -18.52 5.48
N PHE A 112 -13.99 -17.42 6.23
CA PHE A 112 -14.66 -17.36 7.53
C PHE A 112 -16.12 -16.92 7.45
N ALA A 113 -16.71 -16.85 6.25
CA ALA A 113 -18.12 -16.57 6.12
C ALA A 113 -18.98 -17.75 6.58
N ILE A 114 -18.48 -18.99 6.53
CA ILE A 114 -19.26 -20.21 6.83
C ILE A 114 -18.69 -20.94 8.03
N CYS A 115 -19.52 -21.23 9.02
CA CYS A 115 -19.12 -21.94 10.23
C CYS A 115 -18.82 -23.42 9.91
N PRO A 116 -17.65 -23.96 10.28
CA PRO A 116 -17.31 -25.37 10.04
C PRO A 116 -18.26 -26.38 10.72
N ILE A 117 -18.88 -26.00 11.84
CA ILE A 117 -19.79 -26.87 12.61
C ILE A 117 -21.18 -26.92 11.96
N SER A 118 -21.75 -25.76 11.61
CA SER A 118 -23.14 -25.68 11.13
C SER A 118 -23.26 -25.58 9.60
N ARG A 119 -22.16 -25.36 8.88
CA ARG A 119 -22.12 -25.07 7.44
C ARG A 119 -23.04 -23.90 7.03
N ARG A 120 -23.31 -22.97 7.95
CA ARG A 120 -24.13 -21.77 7.77
C ARG A 120 -23.28 -20.51 7.88
N PRO A 121 -23.77 -19.36 7.37
CA PRO A 121 -23.09 -18.09 7.56
C PRO A 121 -22.79 -17.79 9.04
N ILE A 122 -21.57 -17.36 9.36
CA ILE A 122 -21.18 -16.96 10.71
C ILE A 122 -21.83 -15.62 11.04
N THR A 123 -22.58 -15.59 12.13
CA THR A 123 -23.20 -14.35 12.64
C THR A 123 -22.38 -13.74 13.76
N HIS A 124 -21.81 -14.59 14.62
CA HIS A 124 -21.01 -14.18 15.77
C HIS A 124 -19.72 -15.01 15.81
N PRO A 125 -18.62 -14.51 15.23
CA PRO A 125 -17.37 -15.25 15.12
C PRO A 125 -16.69 -15.40 16.49
N VAL A 126 -16.28 -16.62 16.81
CA VAL A 126 -15.47 -16.93 18.00
C VAL A 126 -14.36 -17.92 17.66
N SER A 127 -13.19 -17.75 18.28
CA SER A 127 -12.08 -18.70 18.20
C SER A 127 -11.95 -19.50 19.50
N GLN A 128 -11.49 -20.75 19.38
CA GLN A 128 -11.28 -21.62 20.53
C GLN A 128 -9.88 -21.41 21.10
N ARG A 129 -9.79 -21.00 22.37
CA ARG A 129 -8.55 -21.03 23.16
C ARG A 129 -8.58 -22.23 24.07
N PHE A 130 -7.57 -23.11 23.99
CA PHE A 130 -7.45 -24.22 24.93
C PHE A 130 -6.91 -23.71 26.26
N SER A 131 -7.33 -24.33 27.36
CA SER A 131 -6.96 -23.92 28.73
C SER A 131 -5.48 -24.20 29.08
N HIS A 132 -4.80 -25.05 28.31
CA HIS A 132 -3.39 -25.40 28.51
C HIS A 132 -2.50 -24.80 27.42
N GLY A 133 -2.46 -23.47 27.37
CA GLY A 133 -1.26 -22.66 27.07
C GLY A 133 -0.64 -22.69 25.67
N ASP A 134 -0.48 -23.86 25.05
CA ASP A 134 0.45 -24.03 23.93
C ASP A 134 -0.22 -24.40 22.60
N ASP A 135 -1.47 -24.88 22.64
CA ASP A 135 -2.26 -25.14 21.43
C ASP A 135 -3.46 -24.20 21.42
N SER A 136 -3.44 -23.12 20.67
CA SER A 136 -4.66 -22.36 20.30
C SER A 136 -4.87 -22.52 18.80
N CYS A 137 -6.05 -22.98 18.38
CA CYS A 137 -6.33 -23.09 16.96
C CYS A 137 -6.95 -21.79 16.43
N ASP A 138 -6.50 -21.33 15.27
CA ASP A 138 -7.02 -20.12 14.60
C ASP A 138 -8.39 -20.33 13.91
N HIS A 139 -9.07 -21.44 14.18
CA HIS A 139 -10.35 -21.75 13.58
C HIS A 139 -11.48 -20.91 14.18
N VAL A 140 -12.27 -20.28 13.31
CA VAL A 140 -13.41 -19.45 13.66
C VAL A 140 -14.72 -20.24 13.53
N PHE A 141 -15.57 -20.14 14.54
CA PHE A 141 -16.88 -20.78 14.61
C PHE A 141 -17.97 -19.74 14.88
N ASP A 142 -19.22 -20.10 14.59
CA ASP A 142 -20.36 -19.33 15.09
C ASP A 142 -20.61 -19.68 16.56
N HIS A 143 -20.76 -18.65 17.40
CA HIS A 143 -20.90 -18.78 18.85
C HIS A 143 -22.00 -19.77 19.27
N ALA A 144 -23.17 -19.76 18.62
CA ALA A 144 -24.25 -20.68 18.98
C ALA A 144 -23.86 -22.13 18.68
N SER A 145 -23.22 -22.36 17.53
CA SER A 145 -22.84 -23.68 17.05
C SER A 145 -21.77 -24.34 17.94
N ILE A 146 -20.73 -23.60 18.33
CA ILE A 146 -19.68 -24.14 19.21
C ILE A 146 -20.20 -24.34 20.64
N THR A 147 -21.07 -23.46 21.12
CA THR A 147 -21.64 -23.59 22.47
C THR A 147 -22.53 -24.84 22.57
N ASP A 148 -23.32 -25.15 21.54
CA ASP A 148 -24.13 -26.37 21.49
C ASP A 148 -23.27 -27.64 21.41
N LEU A 149 -22.15 -27.59 20.67
CA LEU A 149 -21.19 -28.68 20.64
C LEU A 149 -20.55 -28.94 22.02
N ILE A 150 -20.16 -27.89 22.74
CA ILE A 150 -19.59 -28.01 24.10
C ILE A 150 -20.64 -28.53 25.09
N ARG A 151 -21.90 -28.09 24.99
CA ARG A 151 -22.99 -28.59 25.84
C ARG A 151 -23.30 -30.07 25.59
N SER A 152 -23.35 -30.47 24.31
CA SER A 152 -23.67 -31.85 23.93
C SER A 152 -22.57 -32.86 24.30
N SER A 153 -21.31 -32.41 24.37
CA SER A 153 -20.16 -33.20 24.82
C SER A 153 -20.04 -33.34 26.35
N LYS A 154 -21.00 -32.81 27.13
CA LYS A 154 -21.05 -32.94 28.60
C LYS A 154 -19.75 -32.51 29.32
N GLY A 155 -18.99 -31.58 28.74
CA GLY A 155 -17.79 -31.02 29.37
C GLY A 155 -16.56 -31.92 29.38
N THR A 156 -16.54 -33.03 28.62
CA THR A 156 -15.29 -33.75 28.33
C THR A 156 -14.48 -32.98 27.28
N ASN A 157 -13.16 -33.10 27.29
CA ASN A 157 -12.24 -32.44 26.35
C ASN A 157 -12.81 -32.36 24.93
N VAL A 158 -13.12 -31.13 24.49
CA VAL A 158 -13.64 -30.85 23.14
C VAL A 158 -12.46 -30.50 22.26
N ASN A 159 -12.07 -31.43 21.40
CA ASN A 159 -11.08 -31.16 20.37
C ASN A 159 -11.62 -30.17 19.35
N CYS A 160 -10.74 -29.43 18.70
CA CYS A 160 -11.12 -28.53 17.63
C CYS A 160 -11.78 -29.32 16.49
N PRO A 161 -13.01 -28.98 16.05
CA PRO A 161 -13.70 -29.69 14.95
C PRO A 161 -12.97 -29.68 13.61
N VAL A 162 -11.98 -28.80 13.45
CA VAL A 162 -11.20 -28.65 12.21
C VAL A 162 -9.81 -29.26 12.32
N ALA A 163 -9.19 -29.27 13.52
CA ALA A 163 -7.82 -29.75 13.70
C ALA A 163 -7.70 -31.24 14.03
N GLY A 164 -8.77 -31.88 14.53
CA GLY A 164 -8.80 -33.31 14.87
C GLY A 164 -8.05 -33.66 16.16
#